data_AF-A0A0P7TK22-F1
#
_entry.id   AF-A0A0P7TK22-F1
#
_cell.length_a   1.000
_cell.length_b   1.000
_cell.length_c   1.000
_cell.angle_alpha   90.00
_cell.angle_beta   90.00
_cell.angle_gamma   90.00
#
_symmetry.space_group_name_H-M   'P 1'
#
loop_
_entity.id
_entity.type
_entity.pdbx_description
1 polymer ?
#
loop_
_entity_poly.entity_id
_entity_poly.type
_entity_poly.pdbx_seq_one_letter_code
_entity_poly.pdbx_strand_id
1 'polypeptide(L)'
;MTDVGRSSSSFVVTIRWRGAQTETAERAAAEGRVSGVESPPPALTDTHLGLGVCETTRRSTEQLTDRCGGPVHAGGAMARAETKRSGAGLLSGRCGAAEEPADNGPAEPSPPGGLQDGAAPSPGPAPGAKGRGAKATARDGSCRRTTECQVFDDGTNTFFWRAHTLTVLFILTCALVYVTLLEETPQDTAYNTKRGIVASILVFLCFGVTQAKDGPFTRPHPAYWRFWLCVSVVYELFLIFILFQTVHDGRHFMKFIDPKLGVPLPERDYGGNCLIYDPGNETDPYHNIWDKMDGFVPAHFLGWYIKTLMIRDWWMCMIISVMFEFLEYSLEHQLPNFSECWWDHWIMDVLVCNGLGIYCGMKTLGWLSMKPYQWQGLWNIPTYKGKIKRIAFQFTPYSWVNFEWKPASNLRRWLAVCGIIFMFLLAELNTFYLKFVLWMPPEHYLVLLRLVFFVNVGGVAMREIYDFMDDPKFHKKLGQQAWLVAAITVTEFLIVVKYDPHTITLPIPFFITQCWILGIVLLLTWTLWRFFIRDITLRYKETRRRKQEGSGEHDRVLGNGSTATGSGRSKLNGSSDSTRNRKS
;
A
#
# COMPACT_ATOMS: atom_id res chain seq x y z
N MET A 1 -30.78 -28.88 -51.63
CA MET A 1 -31.10 -29.51 -50.33
C MET A 1 -29.79 -29.53 -49.54
N THR A 2 -29.51 -28.53 -48.70
CA THR A 2 -29.99 -28.35 -47.29
C THR A 2 -29.40 -29.37 -46.31
N ASP A 3 -28.96 -29.02 -45.10
CA ASP A 3 -28.39 -27.76 -44.59
C ASP A 3 -27.64 -28.04 -43.25
N VAL A 4 -26.76 -27.12 -42.83
CA VAL A 4 -26.22 -26.85 -41.46
C VAL A 4 -26.27 -27.92 -40.34
N GLY A 5 -25.13 -28.13 -39.65
CA GLY A 5 -25.08 -28.72 -38.30
C GLY A 5 -23.75 -28.50 -37.55
N ARG A 6 -23.75 -27.70 -36.47
CA ARG A 6 -22.54 -27.35 -35.67
C ARG A 6 -21.99 -28.52 -34.85
N SER A 7 -20.66 -28.61 -34.73
CA SER A 7 -19.99 -29.35 -33.65
C SER A 7 -19.66 -28.43 -32.47
N SER A 8 -20.10 -28.81 -31.28
CA SER A 8 -19.64 -28.28 -29.99
C SER A 8 -19.25 -29.46 -29.10
N SER A 9 -17.95 -29.70 -28.92
CA SER A 9 -17.45 -30.80 -28.07
C SER A 9 -17.03 -30.29 -26.71
N SER A 10 -17.87 -30.52 -25.70
CA SER A 10 -17.55 -30.25 -24.30
C SER A 10 -16.51 -31.25 -23.78
N PHE A 11 -15.30 -30.78 -23.43
CA PHE A 11 -14.32 -31.60 -22.71
C PHE A 11 -14.69 -31.69 -21.23
N VAL A 12 -15.22 -32.83 -20.82
CA VAL A 12 -15.41 -33.20 -19.41
C VAL A 12 -14.14 -33.87 -18.91
N VAL A 13 -13.45 -33.25 -17.96
CA VAL A 13 -12.27 -33.84 -17.30
C VAL A 13 -12.73 -34.69 -16.12
N THR A 14 -12.78 -36.01 -16.32
CA THR A 14 -13.07 -36.97 -15.25
C THR A 14 -11.80 -37.27 -14.45
N ILE A 15 -11.69 -36.70 -13.25
CA ILE A 15 -10.61 -37.02 -12.30
C ILE A 15 -10.84 -38.44 -11.77
N ARG A 16 -9.97 -39.39 -12.14
CA ARG A 16 -10.04 -40.79 -11.69
C ARG A 16 -8.96 -41.04 -10.65
N TRP A 17 -9.34 -41.08 -9.38
CA TRP A 17 -8.47 -41.55 -8.31
C TRP A 17 -8.01 -42.99 -8.57
N ARG A 18 -6.69 -43.22 -8.58
CA ARG A 18 -6.08 -44.55 -8.42
C ARG A 18 -5.32 -44.55 -7.10
N GLY A 19 -5.84 -45.25 -6.10
CA GLY A 19 -5.04 -45.72 -4.98
C GLY A 19 -4.61 -47.16 -5.27
N ALA A 20 -3.31 -47.45 -5.14
CA ALA A 20 -2.78 -48.80 -4.92
C ALA A 20 -1.31 -48.73 -4.45
N GLN A 21 -1.10 -49.08 -3.18
CA GLN A 21 -0.01 -49.92 -2.67
C GLN A 21 1.43 -49.70 -3.16
N THR A 22 2.25 -49.10 -2.30
CA THR A 22 3.62 -49.56 -1.99
C THR A 22 3.92 -49.32 -0.51
N GLU A 23 3.38 -50.18 0.37
CA GLU A 23 4.04 -50.46 1.65
C GLU A 23 5.14 -51.52 1.42
N THR A 24 6.03 -51.70 2.41
CA THR A 24 7.18 -52.65 2.46
C THR A 24 8.46 -52.28 1.70
N ALA A 25 9.18 -51.25 2.18
CA ALA A 25 10.62 -51.10 1.92
C ALA A 25 11.44 -50.31 2.97
N GLU A 26 10.94 -50.10 4.21
CA GLU A 26 11.65 -49.23 5.19
C GLU A 26 11.49 -49.67 6.66
N ARG A 27 11.67 -50.98 6.92
CA ARG A 27 11.60 -51.59 8.27
C ARG A 27 12.80 -52.52 8.56
N ALA A 28 14.00 -52.10 8.14
CA ALA A 28 15.23 -52.89 8.29
C ALA A 28 16.49 -52.02 8.53
N ALA A 29 16.42 -51.07 9.46
CA ALA A 29 17.59 -50.26 9.87
C ALA A 29 17.55 -49.79 11.34
N ALA A 30 16.71 -50.39 12.19
CA ALA A 30 16.60 -50.01 13.61
C ALA A 30 16.25 -51.21 14.48
N GLU A 31 17.24 -52.02 14.88
CA GLU A 31 17.30 -52.75 16.17
C GLU A 31 18.61 -53.56 16.30
N GLY A 32 19.36 -53.35 17.39
CA GLY A 32 20.56 -54.12 17.77
C GLY A 32 21.92 -53.48 17.37
N ARG A 33 22.96 -53.48 18.22
CA ARG A 33 23.08 -53.98 19.60
C ARG A 33 24.23 -53.28 20.38
N VAL A 34 23.93 -53.05 21.65
CA VAL A 34 24.71 -52.59 22.83
C VAL A 34 26.21 -52.98 22.95
N SER A 35 26.96 -52.06 23.60
CA SER A 35 28.20 -52.19 24.41
C SER A 35 29.60 -52.31 23.77
N GLY A 36 30.51 -51.47 24.29
CA GLY A 36 31.98 -51.53 24.13
C GLY A 36 32.64 -50.31 24.81
N VAL A 37 33.46 -50.51 25.83
CA VAL A 37 34.15 -49.46 26.61
C VAL A 37 35.63 -49.46 26.25
N GLU A 38 36.22 -48.30 25.95
CA GLU A 38 37.65 -48.05 26.16
C GLU A 38 38.01 -46.55 26.18
N SER A 39 39.12 -46.21 26.84
CA SER A 39 39.54 -44.86 27.26
C SER A 39 40.80 -44.38 26.48
N PRO A 40 41.13 -43.07 26.44
CA PRO A 40 42.16 -42.50 25.56
C PRO A 40 43.60 -42.63 26.15
N PRO A 41 44.70 -42.43 25.36
CA PRO A 41 45.33 -41.09 25.17
C PRO A 41 46.19 -41.01 23.87
N PRO A 42 47.23 -40.15 23.69
CA PRO A 42 47.63 -38.91 24.35
C PRO A 42 47.84 -37.70 23.38
N ALA A 43 48.28 -36.57 23.93
CA ALA A 43 48.77 -35.40 23.18
C ALA A 43 50.31 -35.27 23.22
N LEU A 44 50.87 -34.57 22.22
CA LEU A 44 52.13 -33.81 22.26
C LEU A 44 51.88 -32.54 21.42
N THR A 45 51.99 -31.28 21.90
CA THR A 45 53.13 -30.53 22.46
C THR A 45 54.35 -30.42 21.53
N ASP A 46 54.46 -29.28 20.83
CA ASP A 46 55.50 -28.26 21.11
C ASP A 46 55.13 -26.96 20.36
N THR A 47 54.85 -25.84 21.04
CA THR A 47 55.77 -24.86 21.64
C THR A 47 56.68 -24.13 20.63
N HIS A 48 56.46 -22.82 20.45
CA HIS A 48 57.44 -21.76 20.79
C HIS A 48 56.93 -20.36 20.36
N LEU A 49 56.99 -19.43 21.32
CA LEU A 49 57.36 -17.99 21.27
C LEU A 49 57.31 -17.20 19.92
N GLY A 50 56.84 -15.95 19.88
CA GLY A 50 56.30 -15.10 20.94
C GLY A 50 56.09 -13.63 20.52
N LEU A 51 55.51 -12.84 21.43
CA LEU A 51 55.76 -11.40 21.73
C LEU A 51 56.01 -10.36 20.62
N GLY A 52 55.27 -9.23 20.69
CA GLY A 52 55.53 -7.97 19.95
C GLY A 52 54.29 -7.52 19.15
N VAL A 53 53.32 -6.78 19.71
CA VAL A 53 53.32 -5.34 20.06
C VAL A 53 53.36 -4.41 18.82
N CYS A 54 52.48 -3.39 18.87
CA CYS A 54 52.37 -2.13 18.10
C CYS A 54 53.55 -1.74 17.18
N GLU A 55 53.35 -1.00 16.06
CA GLU A 55 52.78 0.36 16.14
C GLU A 55 52.34 0.99 14.80
N THR A 56 51.57 2.07 14.95
CA THR A 56 51.00 3.04 13.98
C THR A 56 51.97 3.74 13.02
N THR A 57 51.41 4.33 11.94
CA THR A 57 51.70 5.65 11.26
C THR A 57 51.60 5.50 9.73
N ARG A 58 50.80 6.20 8.90
CA ARG A 58 50.12 7.52 8.83
C ARG A 58 50.87 8.59 8.00
N ARG A 59 50.36 8.86 6.77
CA ARG A 59 50.67 10.00 5.85
C ARG A 59 52.09 9.96 5.22
N SER A 60 52.38 10.57 4.07
CA SER A 60 51.86 11.83 3.48
C SER A 60 51.84 11.87 1.93
N THR A 61 51.05 12.81 1.38
CA THR A 61 51.11 13.31 0.00
C THR A 61 52.23 14.32 -0.22
N GLU A 62 52.76 14.41 -1.44
CA GLU A 62 53.41 15.64 -1.96
C GLU A 62 53.18 15.81 -3.47
N GLN A 63 53.13 17.07 -3.93
CA GLN A 63 53.03 17.48 -5.34
C GLN A 63 54.37 18.05 -5.81
N LEU A 64 54.69 17.94 -7.10
CA LEU A 64 55.49 18.97 -7.78
C LEU A 64 55.19 19.03 -9.29
N THR A 65 55.60 20.12 -9.92
CA THR A 65 55.09 20.63 -11.20
C THR A 65 56.15 20.73 -12.31
N ASP A 66 55.67 20.81 -13.57
CA ASP A 66 55.99 21.88 -14.54
C ASP A 66 56.69 21.54 -15.90
N ARG A 67 56.37 22.38 -16.91
CA ARG A 67 57.09 22.75 -18.17
C ARG A 67 56.85 22.05 -19.54
N CYS A 68 56.07 22.78 -20.37
CA CYS A 68 56.43 23.46 -21.64
C CYS A 68 56.95 22.72 -22.91
N GLY A 69 56.34 23.04 -24.07
CA GLY A 69 57.00 23.05 -25.39
C GLY A 69 56.11 22.95 -26.65
N GLY A 70 55.93 24.04 -27.41
CA GLY A 70 55.51 24.03 -28.84
C GLY A 70 56.73 24.23 -29.78
N PRO A 71 56.62 24.59 -31.10
CA PRO A 71 55.46 25.21 -31.79
C PRO A 71 55.19 24.88 -33.31
N VAL A 72 53.98 25.25 -33.79
CA VAL A 72 53.61 25.94 -35.08
C VAL A 72 54.00 25.38 -36.49
N HIS A 73 52.99 25.15 -37.37
CA HIS A 73 52.76 25.94 -38.61
C HIS A 73 51.36 25.80 -39.29
N ALA A 74 51.00 26.84 -40.06
CA ALA A 74 49.81 27.14 -40.89
C ALA A 74 49.12 25.99 -41.68
N GLY A 75 47.89 26.12 -42.22
CA GLY A 75 46.90 27.23 -42.27
C GLY A 75 45.90 27.00 -43.43
N GLY A 76 44.77 27.71 -43.48
CA GLY A 76 43.78 27.59 -44.58
C GLY A 76 42.40 28.16 -44.23
N ALA A 77 41.72 28.79 -45.20
CA ALA A 77 40.53 29.63 -44.96
C ALA A 77 39.25 29.15 -45.69
N MET A 78 38.10 29.67 -45.20
CA MET A 78 36.79 29.82 -45.86
C MET A 78 36.24 28.72 -46.79
N ALA A 79 35.02 28.25 -46.49
CA ALA A 79 33.86 28.47 -47.39
C ALA A 79 32.52 28.22 -46.68
N ARG A 80 31.53 29.07 -46.98
CA ARG A 80 30.11 28.90 -46.66
C ARG A 80 29.37 28.70 -47.98
N ALA A 81 28.51 27.69 -48.08
CA ALA A 81 27.63 27.53 -49.24
C ALA A 81 26.27 26.96 -48.82
N GLU A 82 25.21 27.72 -49.12
CA GLU A 82 23.83 27.23 -49.17
C GLU A 82 23.55 26.67 -50.57
N THR A 83 22.71 25.64 -50.69
CA THR A 83 21.90 25.48 -51.91
C THR A 83 20.54 24.87 -51.63
N LYS A 84 19.47 25.64 -51.89
CA LYS A 84 18.12 25.10 -52.14
C LYS A 84 18.11 24.35 -53.48
N ARG A 85 17.32 23.28 -53.59
CA ARG A 85 16.64 23.02 -54.87
C ARG A 85 15.24 22.44 -54.65
N SER A 86 14.27 23.04 -55.33
CA SER A 86 12.91 22.53 -55.50
C SER A 86 12.83 21.78 -56.83
N GLY A 87 11.91 20.81 -56.94
CA GLY A 87 11.64 20.07 -58.16
C GLY A 87 10.36 19.26 -58.03
N ALA A 88 9.32 19.65 -58.78
CA ALA A 88 8.02 18.98 -58.78
C ALA A 88 7.95 17.90 -59.87
N GLY A 89 7.06 16.91 -59.68
CA GLY A 89 6.75 15.89 -60.68
C GLY A 89 5.51 15.09 -60.30
N LEU A 90 4.42 15.24 -61.05
CA LEU A 90 3.19 14.44 -60.91
C LEU A 90 3.43 12.99 -61.35
N LEU A 91 2.64 12.05 -60.81
CA LEU A 91 1.84 11.13 -61.65
C LEU A 91 0.63 10.57 -60.88
N SER A 92 -0.36 10.09 -61.62
CA SER A 92 -1.74 9.85 -61.17
C SER A 92 -2.08 8.37 -60.98
N GLY A 93 -3.05 8.06 -60.13
CA GLY A 93 -3.69 6.73 -60.00
C GLY A 93 -4.95 6.80 -59.13
N ARG A 94 -6.13 6.63 -59.74
CA ARG A 94 -7.46 6.83 -59.11
C ARG A 94 -8.42 5.68 -59.47
N CYS A 95 -9.06 5.07 -58.46
CA CYS A 95 -10.30 4.28 -58.49
C CYS A 95 -10.68 3.93 -57.02
N GLY A 96 -11.91 4.01 -56.50
CA GLY A 96 -13.16 4.63 -57.00
C GLY A 96 -14.42 4.10 -56.26
N ALA A 97 -15.32 5.02 -55.82
CA ALA A 97 -16.74 4.80 -55.42
C ALA A 97 -17.06 3.82 -54.25
N ALA A 98 -18.16 3.87 -53.48
CA ALA A 98 -19.28 4.80 -53.21
C ALA A 98 -19.62 4.66 -51.69
N GLU A 99 -20.62 5.26 -51.02
CA GLU A 99 -21.88 5.94 -51.38
C GLU A 99 -22.37 6.76 -50.16
N GLU A 100 -23.22 7.78 -50.37
CA GLU A 100 -23.91 8.56 -49.31
C GLU A 100 -25.40 8.71 -49.71
N PRO A 101 -26.30 9.10 -48.79
CA PRO A 101 -27.21 10.18 -49.17
C PRO A 101 -27.44 11.26 -48.10
N ALA A 102 -27.76 12.47 -48.57
CA ALA A 102 -27.87 13.72 -47.82
C ALA A 102 -29.32 14.27 -47.74
N ASP A 103 -29.55 15.23 -46.83
CA ASP A 103 -30.62 16.26 -46.80
C ASP A 103 -30.35 17.23 -45.62
N ASN A 104 -30.50 18.57 -45.61
CA ASN A 104 -30.65 19.61 -46.66
C ASN A 104 -29.98 20.93 -46.16
N GLY A 105 -30.20 22.07 -46.83
CA GLY A 105 -29.87 23.44 -46.35
C GLY A 105 -31.12 24.31 -46.09
N PRO A 106 -31.10 25.66 -46.24
CA PRO A 106 -29.96 26.56 -46.56
C PRO A 106 -29.84 27.78 -45.61
N ALA A 107 -29.07 28.82 -45.99
CA ALA A 107 -28.77 30.01 -45.18
C ALA A 107 -28.96 31.36 -45.91
N GLU A 108 -28.95 32.46 -45.13
CA GLU A 108 -28.82 33.89 -45.51
C GLU A 108 -30.02 34.59 -46.23
N PRO A 109 -30.13 35.96 -46.27
CA PRO A 109 -29.09 36.99 -46.04
C PRO A 109 -29.44 38.21 -45.11
N SER A 110 -28.47 39.14 -44.97
CA SER A 110 -28.63 40.49 -44.36
C SER A 110 -28.79 41.60 -45.42
N PRO A 111 -29.37 42.78 -45.10
CA PRO A 111 -28.66 44.09 -45.27
C PRO A 111 -29.18 45.21 -44.28
N PRO A 112 -29.02 46.53 -44.55
CA PRO A 112 -27.85 47.38 -44.26
C PRO A 112 -28.16 48.56 -43.29
N GLY A 113 -27.21 49.47 -43.01
CA GLY A 113 -27.35 50.56 -42.02
C GLY A 113 -27.20 52.01 -42.54
N GLY A 114 -27.16 52.99 -41.61
CA GLY A 114 -26.77 54.39 -41.89
C GLY A 114 -27.15 55.43 -40.81
N LEU A 115 -26.20 56.34 -40.48
CA LEU A 115 -26.30 57.77 -40.05
C LEU A 115 -27.24 58.19 -38.86
N GLN A 116 -27.02 59.24 -38.07
CA GLN A 116 -25.90 60.17 -37.76
C GLN A 116 -26.24 60.97 -36.45
N ASP A 117 -25.41 61.95 -36.07
CA ASP A 117 -25.62 63.01 -35.06
C ASP A 117 -25.48 62.69 -33.55
N GLY A 118 -25.02 63.69 -32.79
CA GLY A 118 -24.72 63.58 -31.36
C GLY A 118 -24.61 64.93 -30.64
N ALA A 119 -24.31 64.90 -29.32
CA ALA A 119 -24.01 66.07 -28.50
C ALA A 119 -23.29 65.69 -27.19
N ALA A 120 -22.47 66.61 -26.66
CA ALA A 120 -21.90 66.64 -25.31
C ALA A 120 -22.37 67.98 -24.65
N PRO A 121 -22.31 68.22 -23.30
CA PRO A 121 -21.18 67.91 -22.41
C PRO A 121 -21.51 67.47 -20.95
N SER A 122 -20.45 67.34 -20.15
CA SER A 122 -20.31 66.94 -18.73
C SER A 122 -20.99 67.90 -17.70
N PRO A 123 -21.07 67.64 -16.36
CA PRO A 123 -20.02 67.07 -15.47
C PRO A 123 -20.47 66.01 -14.42
N GLY A 124 -19.50 65.42 -13.71
CA GLY A 124 -19.74 64.43 -12.63
C GLY A 124 -19.98 65.05 -11.24
N PRO A 125 -20.33 64.21 -10.24
CA PRO A 125 -19.35 63.93 -9.17
C PRO A 125 -19.29 62.45 -8.74
N ALA A 126 -18.33 62.13 -7.86
CA ALA A 126 -17.96 60.77 -7.43
C ALA A 126 -18.65 60.33 -6.10
N PRO A 127 -18.17 59.29 -5.37
CA PRO A 127 -18.69 57.93 -5.47
C PRO A 127 -19.51 57.48 -4.25
N GLY A 128 -20.56 56.69 -4.46
CA GLY A 128 -21.47 56.19 -3.41
C GLY A 128 -21.80 54.69 -3.53
N ALA A 129 -21.81 53.98 -2.41
CA ALA A 129 -21.86 52.51 -2.36
C ALA A 129 -23.25 51.87 -2.60
N LYS A 130 -23.21 50.54 -2.81
CA LYS A 130 -24.30 49.52 -2.71
C LYS A 130 -25.02 49.11 -4.02
N GLY A 131 -24.31 48.35 -4.86
CA GLY A 131 -24.92 47.45 -5.85
C GLY A 131 -25.19 46.05 -5.28
N ARG A 132 -26.46 45.71 -5.03
CA ARG A 132 -26.90 44.30 -4.85
C ARG A 132 -27.12 43.67 -6.23
N GLY A 133 -26.58 42.47 -6.47
CA GLY A 133 -27.15 41.57 -7.48
C GLY A 133 -26.17 40.89 -8.44
N ALA A 134 -25.79 39.66 -8.11
CA ALA A 134 -25.42 38.63 -9.10
C ALA A 134 -25.65 37.24 -8.46
N LYS A 135 -26.89 36.72 -8.55
CA LYS A 135 -27.16 35.32 -8.21
C LYS A 135 -26.64 34.44 -9.34
N ALA A 136 -25.41 33.97 -9.23
CA ALA A 136 -24.96 32.85 -10.06
C ALA A 136 -25.74 31.58 -9.64
N THR A 137 -26.65 31.13 -10.50
CA THR A 137 -27.43 29.91 -10.29
C THR A 137 -26.58 28.67 -10.58
N ALA A 138 -25.64 28.36 -9.68
CA ALA A 138 -25.02 27.05 -9.61
C ALA A 138 -26.04 26.05 -9.04
N ARG A 139 -26.91 25.52 -9.91
CA ARG A 139 -27.86 24.45 -9.58
C ARG A 139 -27.46 23.15 -10.27
N ASP A 140 -26.29 22.66 -9.89
CA ASP A 140 -25.88 21.28 -10.16
C ASP A 140 -25.08 20.74 -8.96
N GLY A 141 -25.20 19.45 -8.70
CA GLY A 141 -24.43 18.73 -7.69
C GLY A 141 -24.63 19.18 -6.23
N SER A 142 -25.33 18.36 -5.43
CA SER A 142 -25.07 18.36 -3.99
C SER A 142 -23.62 17.96 -3.77
N CYS A 143 -22.75 18.93 -3.48
CA CYS A 143 -21.38 18.69 -3.06
C CYS A 143 -21.40 18.04 -1.68
N ARG A 144 -21.57 16.72 -1.68
CA ARG A 144 -21.25 15.85 -0.55
C ARG A 144 -19.84 16.21 -0.13
N ARG A 145 -19.65 16.77 1.08
CA ARG A 145 -18.33 17.11 1.63
C ARG A 145 -17.43 15.88 1.52
N THR A 146 -16.58 15.86 0.51
CA THR A 146 -15.49 14.91 0.40
C THR A 146 -14.47 15.31 1.46
N THR A 147 -13.92 14.37 2.21
CA THR A 147 -12.92 14.61 3.26
C THR A 147 -11.52 14.97 2.71
N GLU A 148 -11.46 15.47 1.48
CA GLU A 148 -10.24 15.89 0.80
C GLU A 148 -9.94 17.35 1.13
N CYS A 149 -8.70 17.65 1.53
CA CYS A 149 -8.26 19.02 1.73
C CYS A 149 -8.41 19.84 0.44
N GLN A 150 -8.67 21.15 0.55
CA GLN A 150 -8.65 22.05 -0.62
C GLN A 150 -7.26 22.03 -1.26
N VAL A 151 -7.18 21.57 -2.50
CA VAL A 151 -5.97 21.58 -3.33
C VAL A 151 -6.08 22.67 -4.38
N PHE A 152 -5.02 23.46 -4.54
CA PHE A 152 -4.81 24.37 -5.66
C PHE A 152 -3.57 23.91 -6.42
N ASP A 153 -3.64 23.78 -7.74
CA ASP A 153 -2.52 23.50 -8.61
C ASP A 153 -2.54 24.50 -9.77
N ASP A 154 -1.38 25.09 -10.10
CA ASP A 154 -1.27 26.08 -11.19
C ASP A 154 -1.24 25.45 -12.60
N GLY A 155 -1.44 24.14 -12.70
CA GLY A 155 -1.63 23.43 -13.96
C GLY A 155 -0.34 23.22 -14.76
N THR A 156 0.83 23.47 -14.15
CA THR A 156 2.15 23.30 -14.77
C THR A 156 2.55 21.82 -14.93
N ASN A 157 1.74 21.06 -15.67
CA ASN A 157 2.03 19.71 -16.15
C ASN A 157 3.21 19.75 -17.13
N THR A 158 4.43 19.66 -16.59
CA THR A 158 5.65 19.62 -17.38
C THR A 158 5.73 18.35 -18.21
N PHE A 159 6.61 18.34 -19.23
CA PHE A 159 6.95 17.18 -20.05
C PHE A 159 7.16 15.89 -19.23
N PHE A 160 7.73 16.01 -18.02
CA PHE A 160 8.00 14.90 -17.11
C PHE A 160 6.76 14.19 -16.54
N TRP A 161 5.56 14.80 -16.58
CA TRP A 161 4.32 14.18 -16.09
C TRP A 161 3.58 13.36 -17.16
N ARG A 162 4.03 13.41 -18.42
CA ARG A 162 3.45 12.62 -19.53
C ARG A 162 4.22 11.31 -19.71
N ALA A 163 3.49 10.23 -19.99
CA ALA A 163 4.09 8.95 -20.37
C ALA A 163 4.56 9.02 -21.83
N HIS A 164 5.87 9.00 -22.06
CA HIS A 164 6.47 9.02 -23.40
C HIS A 164 6.56 7.61 -24.00
N THR A 165 5.40 7.03 -24.28
CA THR A 165 5.25 5.64 -24.74
C THR A 165 6.10 5.32 -25.97
N LEU A 166 6.12 6.21 -26.96
CA LEU A 166 6.88 6.03 -28.21
C LEU A 166 8.40 6.08 -28.01
N THR A 167 8.92 6.98 -27.15
CA THR A 167 10.37 7.04 -26.90
C THR A 167 10.84 5.84 -26.10
N VAL A 168 10.02 5.37 -25.15
CA VAL A 168 10.30 4.14 -24.39
C VAL A 168 10.30 2.93 -25.32
N LEU A 169 9.33 2.80 -26.23
CA LEU A 169 9.29 1.73 -27.22
C LEU A 169 10.52 1.74 -28.14
N PHE A 170 10.95 2.93 -28.60
CA PHE A 170 12.16 3.08 -29.41
C PHE A 170 13.41 2.62 -28.66
N ILE A 171 13.63 3.12 -27.44
CA ILE A 171 14.79 2.74 -26.60
C ILE A 171 14.78 1.23 -26.32
N LEU A 172 13.62 0.65 -25.99
CA LEU A 172 13.46 -0.78 -25.75
C LEU A 172 13.82 -1.61 -26.99
N THR A 173 13.38 -1.18 -28.17
CA THR A 173 13.69 -1.83 -29.45
C THR A 173 15.18 -1.74 -29.75
N CYS A 174 15.80 -0.56 -29.59
CA CYS A 174 17.24 -0.39 -29.76
C CYS A 174 18.06 -1.25 -28.79
N ALA A 175 17.62 -1.39 -27.53
CA ALA A 175 18.28 -2.26 -26.55
C ALA A 175 18.21 -3.75 -26.95
N LEU A 176 17.06 -4.22 -27.46
CA LEU A 176 16.93 -5.59 -27.98
C LEU A 176 17.79 -5.81 -29.23
N VAL A 177 17.90 -4.81 -30.11
CA VAL A 177 18.81 -4.87 -31.28
C VAL A 177 20.28 -4.88 -30.86
N TYR A 178 20.66 -4.11 -29.83
CA TYR A 178 22.01 -4.14 -29.27
C TYR A 178 22.37 -5.53 -28.73
N VAL A 179 21.53 -6.09 -27.85
CA VAL A 179 21.76 -7.41 -27.22
C VAL A 179 21.79 -8.54 -28.26
N THR A 180 21.04 -8.42 -29.36
CA THR A 180 21.02 -9.47 -30.40
C THR A 180 22.12 -9.36 -31.45
N LEU A 181 22.66 -8.16 -31.71
CA LEU A 181 23.66 -7.94 -32.78
C LEU A 181 25.09 -7.63 -32.28
N LEU A 182 25.25 -7.19 -31.04
CA LEU A 182 26.53 -6.67 -30.53
C LEU A 182 27.02 -7.34 -29.23
N GLU A 183 26.18 -8.10 -28.53
CA GLU A 183 26.55 -8.80 -27.30
C GLU A 183 26.77 -10.29 -27.58
N GLU A 184 28.03 -10.76 -27.48
CA GLU A 184 28.34 -12.18 -27.61
C GLU A 184 27.68 -12.98 -26.48
N THR A 185 27.10 -14.14 -26.79
CA THR A 185 26.43 -15.00 -25.82
C THR A 185 27.41 -15.96 -25.15
N PRO A 186 27.64 -15.88 -23.83
CA PRO A 186 28.49 -16.85 -23.13
C PRO A 186 27.91 -18.26 -23.22
N GLN A 187 28.77 -19.28 -23.24
CA GLN A 187 28.36 -20.70 -23.25
C GLN A 187 28.00 -21.21 -21.84
N ASP A 188 27.15 -20.47 -21.12
CA ASP A 188 26.58 -20.85 -19.82
C ASP A 188 25.05 -20.73 -19.86
N THR A 189 24.38 -21.88 -19.83
CA THR A 189 22.91 -22.00 -19.83
C THR A 189 22.27 -21.35 -18.61
N ALA A 190 22.87 -21.49 -17.42
CA ALA A 190 22.31 -20.96 -16.17
C ALA A 190 22.39 -19.42 -16.16
N TYR A 191 23.54 -18.87 -16.56
CA TYR A 191 23.70 -17.42 -16.75
C TYR A 191 22.73 -16.87 -17.81
N ASN A 192 22.65 -17.49 -18.99
CA ASN A 192 21.76 -17.04 -20.06
C ASN A 192 20.28 -17.10 -19.65
N THR A 193 19.87 -18.14 -18.93
CA THR A 193 18.50 -18.27 -18.39
C THR A 193 18.20 -17.16 -17.39
N LYS A 194 19.12 -16.89 -16.44
CA LYS A 194 18.99 -15.80 -15.46
C LYS A 194 18.90 -14.43 -16.15
N ARG A 195 19.76 -14.15 -17.13
CA ARG A 195 19.74 -12.91 -17.92
C ARG A 195 18.43 -12.76 -18.71
N GLY A 196 17.94 -13.84 -19.34
CA GLY A 196 16.68 -13.86 -20.08
C GLY A 196 15.46 -13.57 -19.22
N ILE A 197 15.35 -14.20 -18.04
CA ILE A 197 14.26 -13.97 -17.08
C ILE A 197 14.28 -12.51 -16.58
N VAL A 198 15.45 -12.00 -16.19
CA VAL A 198 15.60 -10.61 -15.75
C VAL A 198 15.21 -9.62 -16.86
N ALA A 199 15.66 -9.86 -18.10
CA ALA A 199 15.29 -9.03 -19.25
C ALA A 199 13.77 -9.06 -19.51
N SER A 200 13.12 -10.23 -19.45
CA SER A 200 11.65 -10.34 -19.61
C SER A 200 10.89 -9.60 -18.52
N ILE A 201 11.34 -9.66 -17.26
CA ILE A 201 10.75 -8.89 -16.15
C ILE A 201 10.94 -7.38 -16.38
N LEU A 202 12.13 -6.93 -16.77
CA LEU A 202 12.40 -5.52 -17.05
C LEU A 202 11.53 -4.98 -18.21
N VAL A 203 11.38 -5.75 -19.29
CA VAL A 203 10.47 -5.43 -20.41
C VAL A 203 9.02 -5.29 -19.92
N PHE A 204 8.53 -6.26 -19.12
CA PHE A 204 7.19 -6.22 -18.55
C PHE A 204 6.97 -5.01 -17.62
N LEU A 205 7.91 -4.73 -16.73
CA LEU A 205 7.84 -3.56 -15.84
C LEU A 205 7.85 -2.25 -16.63
N CYS A 206 8.65 -2.15 -17.69
CA CYS A 206 8.73 -0.98 -18.56
C CYS A 206 7.41 -0.73 -19.33
N PHE A 207 6.83 -1.80 -19.90
CA PHE A 207 5.50 -1.77 -20.52
C PHE A 207 4.42 -1.40 -19.48
N GLY A 208 4.45 -2.02 -18.32
CA GLY A 208 3.50 -1.80 -17.24
C GLY A 208 3.52 -0.36 -16.71
N VAL A 209 4.69 0.21 -16.44
CA VAL A 209 4.83 1.62 -16.03
C VAL A 209 4.27 2.60 -17.06
N THR A 210 4.41 2.30 -18.35
CA THR A 210 3.92 3.18 -19.41
C THR A 210 2.42 3.04 -19.70
N GLN A 211 1.86 1.82 -19.59
CA GLN A 211 0.48 1.50 -20.00
C GLN A 211 -0.51 1.30 -18.85
N ALA A 212 -0.06 1.05 -17.62
CA ALA A 212 -0.95 0.90 -16.48
C ALA A 212 -1.71 2.21 -16.17
N LYS A 213 -2.92 2.06 -15.65
CA LYS A 213 -3.75 3.18 -15.21
C LYS A 213 -3.19 3.78 -13.93
N ASP A 214 -3.45 5.07 -13.74
CA ASP A 214 -3.09 5.75 -12.49
C ASP A 214 -3.97 5.26 -11.34
N GLY A 215 -3.31 4.94 -10.23
CA GLY A 215 -3.96 4.65 -8.95
C GLY A 215 -4.32 5.94 -8.19
N PRO A 216 -4.80 5.84 -6.95
CA PRO A 216 -5.25 6.99 -6.16
C PRO A 216 -4.10 7.89 -5.66
N PHE A 217 -2.83 7.53 -5.87
CA PHE A 217 -1.66 8.33 -5.47
C PHE A 217 -0.95 8.93 -6.69
N THR A 218 -0.67 10.24 -6.63
CA THR A 218 -0.02 11.00 -7.71
C THR A 218 1.46 11.33 -7.44
N ARG A 219 1.85 11.40 -6.16
CA ARG A 219 3.20 11.80 -5.68
C ARG A 219 3.90 10.58 -5.07
N PRO A 220 5.22 10.37 -5.24
CA PRO A 220 6.18 11.30 -5.82
C PRO A 220 5.98 11.50 -7.34
N HIS A 221 5.60 10.45 -8.07
CA HIS A 221 5.20 10.50 -9.48
C HIS A 221 4.25 9.33 -9.81
N PRO A 222 3.32 9.41 -10.78
CA PRO A 222 2.38 8.32 -11.05
C PRO A 222 3.08 7.06 -11.57
N ALA A 223 4.19 7.21 -12.31
CA ALA A 223 5.01 6.08 -12.77
C ALA A 223 5.55 5.23 -11.62
N TYR A 224 5.80 5.82 -10.44
CA TYR A 224 6.22 5.10 -9.23
C TYR A 224 5.15 4.13 -8.73
N TRP A 225 3.88 4.56 -8.73
CA TRP A 225 2.76 3.73 -8.28
C TRP A 225 2.36 2.68 -9.31
N ARG A 226 2.47 3.01 -10.61
CA ARG A 226 2.36 2.03 -11.70
C ARG A 226 3.47 0.99 -11.63
N PHE A 227 4.71 1.39 -11.33
CA PHE A 227 5.83 0.47 -11.13
C PHE A 227 5.51 -0.55 -10.02
N TRP A 228 5.10 -0.08 -8.84
CA TRP A 228 4.73 -0.98 -7.74
C TRP A 228 3.54 -1.88 -8.09
N LEU A 229 2.55 -1.43 -8.87
CA LEU A 229 1.46 -2.29 -9.38
C LEU A 229 2.00 -3.43 -10.24
N CYS A 230 2.97 -3.15 -11.12
CA CYS A 230 3.58 -4.16 -11.97
C CYS A 230 4.51 -5.09 -11.17
N VAL A 231 5.20 -4.58 -10.15
CA VAL A 231 5.94 -5.41 -9.18
C VAL A 231 4.99 -6.34 -8.42
N SER A 232 3.80 -5.89 -8.00
CA SER A 232 2.78 -6.77 -7.39
C SER A 232 2.39 -7.92 -8.31
N VAL A 233 2.20 -7.66 -9.61
CA VAL A 233 1.88 -8.72 -10.59
C VAL A 233 3.05 -9.68 -10.79
N VAL A 234 4.29 -9.19 -10.90
CA VAL A 234 5.49 -10.05 -11.01
C VAL A 234 5.66 -10.90 -9.74
N TYR A 235 5.43 -10.32 -8.56
CA TYR A 235 5.53 -11.04 -7.30
C TYR A 235 4.45 -12.13 -7.18
N GLU A 236 3.21 -11.83 -7.53
CA GLU A 236 2.13 -12.84 -7.53
C GLU A 236 2.42 -13.98 -8.52
N LEU A 237 2.88 -13.68 -9.74
CA LEU A 237 3.29 -14.71 -10.71
C LEU A 237 4.45 -15.57 -10.19
N PHE A 238 5.40 -14.96 -9.47
CA PHE A 238 6.49 -15.68 -8.82
C PHE A 238 6.01 -16.57 -7.67
N LEU A 239 5.11 -16.06 -6.81
CA LEU A 239 4.50 -16.84 -5.73
C LEU A 239 3.70 -18.02 -6.28
N ILE A 240 2.92 -17.83 -7.35
CA ILE A 240 2.22 -18.93 -8.04
C ILE A 240 3.22 -19.97 -8.57
N PHE A 241 4.33 -19.53 -9.19
CA PHE A 241 5.38 -20.46 -9.65
C PHE A 241 5.99 -21.28 -8.49
N ILE A 242 6.29 -20.63 -7.35
CA ILE A 242 6.79 -21.29 -6.13
C ILE A 242 5.73 -22.25 -5.56
N LEU A 243 4.46 -21.85 -5.51
CA LEU A 243 3.35 -22.67 -5.04
C LEU A 243 3.20 -23.99 -5.82
N PHE A 244 3.64 -24.06 -7.08
CA PHE A 244 3.66 -25.31 -7.85
C PHE A 244 4.90 -26.18 -7.65
N GLN A 245 6.00 -25.68 -7.06
CA GLN A 245 7.20 -26.49 -6.79
C GLN A 245 7.00 -27.49 -5.63
N THR A 246 7.87 -28.49 -5.52
CA THR A 246 8.00 -29.25 -4.27
C THR A 246 8.72 -28.42 -3.20
N VAL A 247 8.64 -28.83 -1.94
CA VAL A 247 9.33 -28.12 -0.83
C VAL A 247 10.84 -28.09 -1.06
N HIS A 248 11.40 -29.22 -1.49
CA HIS A 248 12.81 -29.35 -1.85
C HIS A 248 13.19 -28.44 -3.02
N ASP A 249 12.43 -28.49 -4.11
CA ASP A 249 12.75 -27.74 -5.33
C ASP A 249 12.55 -26.24 -5.14
N GLY A 250 11.58 -25.82 -4.33
CA GLY A 250 11.40 -24.43 -3.92
C GLY A 250 12.59 -23.90 -3.11
N ARG A 251 13.05 -24.65 -2.10
CA ARG A 251 14.25 -24.31 -1.31
C ARG A 251 15.52 -24.29 -2.17
N HIS A 252 15.66 -25.22 -3.12
CA HIS A 252 16.76 -25.22 -4.09
C HIS A 252 16.65 -24.08 -5.11
N PHE A 253 15.45 -23.70 -5.52
CA PHE A 253 15.22 -22.56 -6.43
C PHE A 253 15.73 -21.25 -5.82
N MET A 254 15.64 -21.08 -4.49
CA MET A 254 16.20 -19.89 -3.82
C MET A 254 17.70 -19.69 -4.10
N LYS A 255 18.46 -20.74 -4.41
CA LYS A 255 19.89 -20.67 -4.81
C LYS A 255 20.13 -19.94 -6.14
N PHE A 256 19.13 -19.87 -7.03
CA PHE A 256 19.20 -19.03 -8.24
C PHE A 256 19.14 -17.53 -7.91
N ILE A 257 18.53 -17.17 -6.78
CA ILE A 257 18.42 -15.78 -6.30
C ILE A 257 19.72 -15.41 -5.56
N ASP A 258 20.03 -16.15 -4.49
CA ASP A 258 21.27 -16.03 -3.71
C ASP A 258 21.85 -17.43 -3.43
N PRO A 259 23.08 -17.74 -3.90
CA PRO A 259 23.73 -19.04 -3.69
C PRO A 259 23.84 -19.50 -2.23
N LYS A 260 23.74 -18.59 -1.26
CA LYS A 260 23.80 -18.89 0.19
C LYS A 260 22.49 -19.46 0.77
N LEU A 261 21.38 -19.39 0.04
CA LEU A 261 20.07 -19.86 0.49
C LEU A 261 19.90 -21.38 0.28
N GLY A 262 18.78 -21.93 0.76
CA GLY A 262 18.46 -23.35 0.58
C GLY A 262 19.38 -24.28 1.39
N VAL A 263 19.79 -23.84 2.57
CA VAL A 263 20.43 -24.60 3.64
C VAL A 263 19.61 -24.43 4.93
N PRO A 264 19.45 -25.45 5.78
CA PRO A 264 18.73 -25.30 7.04
C PRO A 264 19.43 -24.29 7.94
N LEU A 265 18.63 -23.49 8.65
CA LEU A 265 19.12 -22.46 9.57
C LEU A 265 19.08 -22.98 11.01
N PRO A 266 20.01 -22.56 11.89
CA PRO A 266 19.86 -22.83 13.32
C PRO A 266 18.62 -22.09 13.84
N GLU A 267 17.80 -22.79 14.60
CA GLU A 267 16.67 -22.18 15.30
C GLU A 267 17.21 -21.33 16.46
N ARG A 268 16.67 -20.12 16.60
CA ARG A 268 17.02 -19.19 17.68
C ARG A 268 15.77 -18.92 18.50
N ASP A 269 15.89 -19.20 19.79
CA ASP A 269 14.96 -18.86 20.85
C ASP A 269 15.41 -17.54 21.49
N TYR A 270 14.46 -16.68 21.84
CA TYR A 270 14.69 -15.39 22.51
C TYR A 270 14.04 -15.32 23.91
N GLY A 271 13.38 -16.40 24.37
CA GLY A 271 12.55 -16.47 25.57
C GLY A 271 13.17 -17.19 26.77
N GLY A 272 14.51 -17.36 26.78
CA GLY A 272 15.23 -18.13 27.79
C GLY A 272 15.18 -17.55 29.22
N ASN A 273 16.01 -16.54 29.51
CA ASN A 273 16.07 -15.91 30.84
C ASN A 273 15.29 -14.60 30.85
N CYS A 274 14.04 -14.63 31.31
CA CYS A 274 13.17 -13.44 31.30
C CYS A 274 13.30 -12.54 32.54
N LEU A 275 14.39 -12.64 33.30
CA LEU A 275 14.71 -11.71 34.38
C LEU A 275 15.17 -10.36 33.81
N ILE A 276 14.39 -9.30 34.09
CA ILE A 276 14.73 -7.90 33.77
C ILE A 276 16.03 -7.48 34.47
N TYR A 277 16.25 -7.99 35.68
CA TYR A 277 17.49 -7.88 36.44
C TYR A 277 17.89 -9.29 36.85
N ASP A 278 19.01 -9.78 36.33
CA ASP A 278 19.57 -11.09 36.68
C ASP A 278 20.59 -10.94 37.82
N PRO A 279 20.27 -11.34 39.07
CA PRO A 279 21.20 -11.29 40.18
C PRO A 279 22.33 -12.33 40.07
N GLY A 280 22.26 -13.28 39.13
CA GLY A 280 23.28 -14.29 38.88
C GLY A 280 24.41 -13.84 37.94
N ASN A 281 24.23 -12.75 37.19
CA ASN A 281 25.25 -12.18 36.32
C ASN A 281 25.87 -10.93 36.96
N GLU A 282 26.91 -11.12 37.76
CA GLU A 282 27.61 -10.03 38.47
C GLU A 282 28.25 -9.00 37.53
N THR A 283 28.54 -9.37 36.28
CA THR A 283 29.19 -8.50 35.28
C THR A 283 28.24 -7.63 34.47
N ASP A 284 27.05 -8.15 34.12
CA ASP A 284 25.96 -7.37 33.53
C ASP A 284 24.59 -7.91 34.00
N PRO A 285 24.04 -7.38 35.10
CA PRO A 285 22.72 -7.77 35.58
C PRO A 285 21.57 -7.38 34.64
N TYR A 286 21.81 -6.56 33.61
CA TYR A 286 20.78 -6.04 32.69
C TYR A 286 20.96 -6.50 31.24
N HIS A 287 21.80 -7.53 31.00
CA HIS A 287 22.10 -8.07 29.65
C HIS A 287 20.83 -8.33 28.82
N ASN A 288 19.80 -8.94 29.41
CA ASN A 288 18.52 -9.23 28.75
C ASN A 288 17.79 -7.98 28.20
N ILE A 289 18.05 -6.79 28.77
CA ILE A 289 17.53 -5.52 28.24
C ILE A 289 18.45 -4.99 27.12
N TRP A 290 19.77 -5.00 27.33
CA TRP A 290 20.72 -4.45 26.37
C TRP A 290 20.73 -5.21 25.04
N ASP A 291 20.67 -6.55 25.09
CA ASP A 291 20.59 -7.42 23.92
C ASP A 291 19.35 -7.15 23.04
N LYS A 292 18.27 -6.61 23.65
CA LYS A 292 17.03 -6.23 22.96
C LYS A 292 17.01 -4.77 22.48
N MET A 293 17.85 -3.90 23.04
CA MET A 293 17.88 -2.46 22.70
C MET A 293 18.60 -2.12 21.38
N ASP A 294 19.51 -2.99 20.90
CA ASP A 294 20.46 -2.63 19.83
C ASP A 294 19.86 -2.53 18.41
N GLY A 295 18.66 -3.06 18.18
CA GLY A 295 18.01 -2.97 16.85
C GLY A 295 16.51 -3.27 16.81
N PHE A 296 15.99 -4.03 17.75
CA PHE A 296 14.58 -4.44 17.81
C PHE A 296 13.66 -3.24 18.13
N VAL A 297 13.98 -2.47 19.17
CA VAL A 297 13.25 -1.24 19.56
C VAL A 297 13.09 -0.22 18.42
N PRO A 298 14.15 0.23 17.72
CA PRO A 298 13.99 1.16 16.59
C PRO A 298 13.26 0.54 15.40
N ALA A 299 13.37 -0.77 15.17
CA ALA A 299 12.63 -1.47 14.12
C ALA A 299 11.12 -1.51 14.41
N HIS A 300 10.72 -1.86 15.64
CA HIS A 300 9.31 -1.85 16.06
C HIS A 300 8.72 -0.44 16.03
N PHE A 301 9.39 0.55 16.64
CA PHE A 301 8.94 1.93 16.62
C PHE A 301 8.76 2.49 15.20
N LEU A 302 9.76 2.31 14.32
CA LEU A 302 9.68 2.80 12.94
C LEU A 302 8.65 2.02 12.11
N GLY A 303 8.56 0.71 12.32
CA GLY A 303 7.55 -0.15 11.71
C GLY A 303 6.14 0.35 12.03
N TRP A 304 5.82 0.54 13.31
CA TRP A 304 4.51 1.02 13.73
C TRP A 304 4.21 2.47 13.34
N TYR A 305 5.21 3.33 13.30
CA TYR A 305 5.09 4.65 12.69
C TYR A 305 4.64 4.56 11.23
N ILE A 306 5.30 3.73 10.41
CA ILE A 306 4.98 3.56 8.98
C ILE A 306 3.62 2.86 8.78
N LYS A 307 3.32 1.78 9.53
CA LYS A 307 2.02 1.10 9.52
C LYS A 307 0.88 2.09 9.81
N THR A 308 1.09 3.00 10.75
CA THR A 308 0.11 4.04 11.10
C THR A 308 -0.11 5.05 9.97
N LEU A 309 0.92 5.43 9.21
CA LEU A 309 0.77 6.29 8.03
C LEU A 309 -0.07 5.65 6.90
N MET A 310 -0.08 4.32 6.84
CA MET A 310 -0.87 3.52 5.91
C MET A 310 -2.33 3.30 6.40
N ILE A 311 -2.52 2.90 7.66
CA ILE A 311 -3.84 2.56 8.23
C ILE A 311 -4.68 3.80 8.59
N ARG A 312 -4.02 4.85 9.09
CA ARG A 312 -4.58 6.16 9.45
C ARG A 312 -5.67 6.18 10.53
N ASP A 313 -5.73 5.17 11.38
CA ASP A 313 -6.69 5.08 12.49
C ASP A 313 -6.04 4.53 13.76
N TRP A 314 -6.15 5.27 14.86
CA TRP A 314 -5.56 4.92 16.16
C TRP A 314 -6.06 3.58 16.69
N TRP A 315 -7.38 3.36 16.67
CA TRP A 315 -7.98 2.16 17.25
C TRP A 315 -7.63 0.93 16.42
N MET A 316 -7.68 1.04 15.08
CA MET A 316 -7.31 -0.06 14.21
C MET A 316 -5.82 -0.43 14.36
N CYS A 317 -4.92 0.55 14.48
CA CYS A 317 -3.50 0.27 14.73
C CYS A 317 -3.27 -0.39 16.10
N MET A 318 -3.86 0.12 17.18
CA MET A 318 -3.73 -0.48 18.51
C MET A 318 -4.31 -1.90 18.57
N ILE A 319 -5.43 -2.16 17.88
CA ILE A 319 -6.01 -3.51 17.80
C ILE A 319 -5.07 -4.46 17.05
N ILE A 320 -4.55 -4.07 15.89
CA ILE A 320 -3.59 -4.90 15.14
C ILE A 320 -2.32 -5.15 15.98
N SER A 321 -1.80 -4.13 16.67
CA SER A 321 -0.62 -4.30 17.54
C SER A 321 -0.85 -5.32 18.64
N VAL A 322 -1.90 -5.16 19.46
CA VAL A 322 -2.22 -6.11 20.54
C VAL A 322 -2.57 -7.51 20.00
N MET A 323 -3.22 -7.60 18.84
CA MET A 323 -3.53 -8.90 18.22
C MET A 323 -2.30 -9.57 17.62
N PHE A 324 -1.27 -8.82 17.22
CA PHE A 324 -0.03 -9.39 16.68
C PHE A 324 0.82 -10.01 17.79
N GLU A 325 1.06 -9.29 18.90
CA GLU A 325 1.72 -9.88 20.08
C GLU A 325 0.99 -11.14 20.59
N PHE A 326 -0.35 -11.10 20.60
CA PHE A 326 -1.15 -12.26 20.98
C PHE A 326 -1.05 -13.42 19.97
N LEU A 327 -0.77 -13.15 18.68
CA LEU A 327 -0.48 -14.18 17.69
C LEU A 327 0.91 -14.79 17.88
N GLU A 328 1.93 -14.00 18.19
CA GLU A 328 3.27 -14.51 18.49
C GLU A 328 3.24 -15.40 19.74
N TYR A 329 2.66 -14.92 20.84
CA TYR A 329 2.41 -15.73 22.02
C TYR A 329 1.53 -16.98 21.75
N SER A 330 0.62 -16.90 20.76
CA SER A 330 -0.18 -18.06 20.35
C SER A 330 0.60 -19.11 19.57
N LEU A 331 1.70 -18.72 18.92
CA LEU A 331 2.39 -19.49 17.88
C LEU A 331 3.87 -19.76 18.19
N GLU A 332 4.39 -19.37 19.37
CA GLU A 332 5.72 -19.74 19.86
C GLU A 332 5.99 -21.26 19.80
N HIS A 333 4.95 -22.06 20.04
CA HIS A 333 5.01 -23.53 19.94
C HIS A 333 5.17 -24.06 18.50
N GLN A 334 4.97 -23.21 17.48
CA GLN A 334 5.22 -23.53 16.06
C GLN A 334 6.52 -22.90 15.56
N LEU A 335 6.88 -21.71 16.05
CA LEU A 335 8.07 -20.98 15.65
C LEU A 335 8.83 -20.49 16.91
N PRO A 336 9.98 -21.10 17.26
CA PRO A 336 10.78 -20.66 18.40
C PRO A 336 11.22 -19.19 18.35
N ASN A 337 11.26 -18.60 17.14
CA ASN A 337 11.52 -17.16 16.95
C ASN A 337 10.46 -16.25 17.59
N PHE A 338 9.27 -16.75 17.96
CA PHE A 338 8.21 -16.00 18.65
C PHE A 338 8.23 -16.19 20.17
N SER A 339 9.09 -17.07 20.71
CA SER A 339 9.22 -17.16 22.16
C SER A 339 10.09 -15.99 22.61
N GLU A 340 9.43 -14.99 23.19
CA GLU A 340 10.04 -13.80 23.78
C GLU A 340 9.52 -13.58 25.20
N CYS A 341 10.11 -12.65 25.94
CA CYS A 341 9.77 -12.46 27.33
C CYS A 341 8.42 -11.76 27.52
N TRP A 342 7.70 -12.10 28.60
CA TRP A 342 6.37 -11.51 28.86
C TRP A 342 6.39 -9.97 28.95
N TRP A 343 7.49 -9.38 29.43
CA TRP A 343 7.66 -7.94 29.52
C TRP A 343 8.09 -7.32 28.19
N ASP A 344 8.67 -8.11 27.30
CA ASP A 344 9.05 -7.74 25.93
C ASP A 344 7.76 -7.38 25.17
N HIS A 345 6.92 -8.39 24.90
CA HIS A 345 5.61 -8.24 24.27
C HIS A 345 4.77 -7.09 24.86
N TRP A 346 4.48 -7.14 26.18
CA TRP A 346 3.45 -6.27 26.76
C TRP A 346 3.95 -4.88 27.16
N ILE A 347 5.20 -4.74 27.58
CA ILE A 347 5.75 -3.45 28.05
C ILE A 347 6.63 -2.86 26.97
N MET A 348 7.58 -3.60 26.41
CA MET A 348 8.46 -3.05 25.39
C MET A 348 7.74 -2.87 24.07
N ASP A 349 7.04 -3.87 23.54
CA ASP A 349 6.40 -3.75 22.23
C ASP A 349 5.06 -3.02 22.29
N VAL A 350 3.98 -3.58 22.88
CA VAL A 350 2.66 -2.90 22.87
C VAL A 350 2.75 -1.46 23.38
N LEU A 351 3.36 -1.25 24.54
CA LEU A 351 3.28 0.03 25.25
C LEU A 351 4.35 1.03 24.78
N VAL A 352 5.61 0.62 24.67
CA VAL A 352 6.73 1.52 24.33
C VAL A 352 6.91 1.62 22.81
N CYS A 353 7.42 0.60 22.13
CA CYS A 353 7.79 0.66 20.72
C CYS A 353 6.57 0.92 19.81
N ASN A 354 5.58 0.04 19.89
CA ASN A 354 4.39 0.05 19.06
C ASN A 354 3.51 1.26 19.42
N GLY A 355 3.22 1.45 20.71
CA GLY A 355 2.42 2.55 21.24
C GLY A 355 2.98 3.94 20.90
N LEU A 356 4.29 4.17 21.08
CA LEU A 356 4.92 5.45 20.72
C LEU A 356 5.01 5.61 19.19
N GLY A 357 5.27 4.54 18.44
CA GLY A 357 5.26 4.56 16.97
C GLY A 357 3.91 4.99 16.42
N ILE A 358 2.82 4.41 16.93
CA ILE A 358 1.44 4.77 16.59
C ILE A 358 1.14 6.22 17.01
N TYR A 359 1.53 6.65 18.21
CA TYR A 359 1.32 8.03 18.66
C TYR A 359 2.02 9.05 17.74
N CYS A 360 3.30 8.83 17.42
CA CYS A 360 4.05 9.67 16.50
C CYS A 360 3.44 9.65 15.08
N GLY A 361 2.97 8.49 14.62
CA GLY A 361 2.23 8.36 13.37
C GLY A 361 0.96 9.22 13.36
N MET A 362 0.11 9.12 14.38
CA MET A 362 -1.11 9.92 14.50
C MET A 362 -0.83 11.42 14.58
N LYS A 363 0.26 11.86 15.22
CA LYS A 363 0.68 13.27 15.20
C LYS A 363 1.08 13.73 13.80
N THR A 364 1.81 12.91 13.04
CA THR A 364 2.14 13.20 11.64
C THR A 364 0.89 13.26 10.76
N LEU A 365 -0.06 12.34 10.91
CA LEU A 365 -1.34 12.35 10.17
C LEU A 365 -2.14 13.64 10.45
N GLY A 366 -2.20 14.07 11.71
CA GLY A 366 -2.84 15.34 12.09
C GLY A 366 -2.16 16.55 11.46
N TRP A 367 -0.82 16.59 11.45
CA TRP A 367 -0.03 17.65 10.79
C TRP A 367 -0.22 17.69 9.27
N LEU A 368 -0.40 16.53 8.62
CA LEU A 368 -0.72 16.43 7.19
C LEU A 368 -2.16 16.87 6.89
N SER A 369 -3.12 16.60 7.79
CA SER A 369 -4.52 16.99 7.62
C SER A 369 -4.78 18.49 7.77
N MET A 370 -3.99 19.21 8.57
CA MET A 370 -4.25 20.63 8.85
C MET A 370 -3.72 21.59 7.77
N LYS A 371 -3.17 21.07 6.66
CA LYS A 371 -2.50 21.87 5.64
C LYS A 371 -3.36 22.12 4.40
N PRO A 372 -3.47 23.38 3.93
CA PRO A 372 -3.88 23.64 2.56
C PRO A 372 -2.75 23.25 1.60
N TYR A 373 -3.08 22.50 0.55
CA TYR A 373 -2.10 22.04 -0.43
C TYR A 373 -2.12 22.97 -1.65
N GLN A 374 -1.15 23.89 -1.71
CA GLN A 374 -0.98 24.83 -2.81
C GLN A 374 0.26 24.46 -3.63
N TRP A 375 0.04 23.85 -4.79
CA TRP A 375 1.07 23.43 -5.74
C TRP A 375 1.32 24.54 -6.75
N GLN A 376 2.41 25.28 -6.54
CA GLN A 376 2.93 26.24 -7.49
C GLN A 376 4.19 25.70 -8.19
N GLY A 377 4.33 26.04 -9.46
CA GLY A 377 5.54 25.81 -10.24
C GLY A 377 6.74 26.51 -9.62
N LEU A 378 7.91 25.85 -9.66
CA LEU A 378 9.13 26.35 -8.99
C LEU A 378 9.59 27.72 -9.52
N TRP A 379 9.22 28.04 -10.76
CA TRP A 379 9.48 29.32 -11.43
C TRP A 379 8.59 30.47 -10.93
N ASN A 380 7.39 30.16 -10.42
CA ASN A 380 6.43 31.14 -9.90
C ASN A 380 6.77 31.60 -8.47
N ILE A 381 7.79 31.00 -7.83
CA ILE A 381 8.20 31.31 -6.45
C ILE A 381 9.43 32.22 -6.47
N PRO A 382 9.33 33.49 -6.02
CA PRO A 382 10.44 34.45 -6.13
C PRO A 382 11.58 34.22 -5.12
N THR A 383 11.33 33.55 -4.00
CA THR A 383 12.33 33.41 -2.91
C THR A 383 13.01 32.04 -2.90
N TYR A 384 14.33 32.01 -2.67
CA TYR A 384 15.08 30.75 -2.50
C TYR A 384 14.57 29.90 -1.33
N LYS A 385 14.22 30.53 -0.19
CA LYS A 385 13.57 29.84 0.93
C LYS A 385 12.24 29.21 0.53
N GLY A 386 11.43 29.90 -0.30
CA GLY A 386 10.20 29.35 -0.87
C GLY A 386 10.45 28.18 -1.83
N LYS A 387 11.47 28.27 -2.69
CA LYS A 387 11.87 27.18 -3.59
C LYS A 387 12.31 25.93 -2.83
N ILE A 388 13.19 26.06 -1.83
CA ILE A 388 13.62 24.95 -0.94
C ILE A 388 12.42 24.37 -0.20
N LYS A 389 11.55 25.23 0.38
CA LYS A 389 10.29 24.81 1.03
C LYS A 389 9.43 23.98 0.08
N ARG A 390 9.19 24.46 -1.15
CA ARG A 390 8.41 23.73 -2.19
C ARG A 390 9.06 22.39 -2.52
N ILE A 391 10.38 22.33 -2.67
CA ILE A 391 11.12 21.07 -2.91
C ILE A 391 10.93 20.09 -1.74
N ALA A 392 10.99 20.54 -0.49
CA ALA A 392 10.70 19.69 0.66
C ALA A 392 9.23 19.19 0.67
N PHE A 393 8.27 20.06 0.32
CA PHE A 393 6.86 19.67 0.17
C PHE A 393 6.60 18.73 -1.03
N GLN A 394 7.55 18.56 -1.97
CA GLN A 394 7.42 17.61 -3.08
C GLN A 394 7.28 16.15 -2.62
N PHE A 395 7.78 15.84 -1.42
CA PHE A 395 7.69 14.54 -0.75
C PHE A 395 6.43 14.39 0.12
N THR A 396 5.60 15.44 0.24
CA THR A 396 4.28 15.35 0.86
C THR A 396 3.22 14.96 -0.17
N PRO A 397 2.14 14.28 0.23
CA PRO A 397 1.11 13.80 -0.69
C PRO A 397 0.37 14.95 -1.38
N TYR A 398 -0.09 14.72 -2.61
CA TYR A 398 -0.74 15.75 -3.47
C TYR A 398 -2.01 16.34 -2.84
N SER A 399 -2.86 15.45 -2.32
CA SER A 399 -4.02 15.75 -1.51
C SER A 399 -3.95 14.87 -0.26
N TRP A 400 -4.64 15.29 0.80
CA TRP A 400 -4.76 14.49 2.00
C TRP A 400 -6.22 14.14 2.26
N VAL A 401 -6.44 12.88 2.67
CA VAL A 401 -7.76 12.31 2.95
C VAL A 401 -7.67 11.60 4.29
N ASN A 402 -8.51 12.04 5.23
CA ASN A 402 -8.68 11.41 6.53
C ASN A 402 -9.61 10.20 6.39
N PHE A 403 -9.21 9.06 6.95
CA PHE A 403 -10.00 7.84 6.89
C PHE A 403 -10.98 7.78 8.07
N GLU A 404 -12.26 7.99 7.79
CA GLU A 404 -13.34 7.84 8.77
C GLU A 404 -14.01 6.46 8.64
N TRP A 405 -13.31 5.40 9.04
CA TRP A 405 -13.75 4.00 8.88
C TRP A 405 -15.16 3.75 9.43
N LYS A 406 -15.48 4.33 10.60
CA LYS A 406 -16.77 4.21 11.30
C LYS A 406 -17.26 2.74 11.40
N PRO A 407 -16.46 1.81 11.96
CA PRO A 407 -16.73 0.38 11.96
C PRO A 407 -18.12 0.04 12.52
N ALA A 408 -18.51 0.66 13.64
CA ALA A 408 -19.80 0.43 14.29
C ALA A 408 -21.03 1.08 13.59
N SER A 409 -20.89 1.63 12.38
CA SER A 409 -21.99 2.34 11.69
C SER A 409 -22.98 1.41 10.99
N ASN A 410 -22.48 0.39 10.26
CA ASN A 410 -23.29 -0.63 9.60
C ASN A 410 -22.52 -1.96 9.53
N LEU A 411 -23.24 -3.07 9.38
CA LEU A 411 -22.65 -4.42 9.43
C LEU A 411 -21.59 -4.64 8.32
N ARG A 412 -21.78 -4.06 7.11
CA ARG A 412 -20.82 -4.17 6.01
C ARG A 412 -19.47 -3.54 6.37
N ARG A 413 -19.47 -2.34 6.98
CA ARG A 413 -18.25 -1.65 7.44
C ARG A 413 -17.60 -2.35 8.63
N TRP A 414 -18.39 -2.91 9.54
CA TRP A 414 -17.88 -3.73 10.63
C TRP A 414 -17.11 -4.95 10.09
N LEU A 415 -17.77 -5.78 9.29
CA LEU A 415 -17.17 -6.99 8.73
C LEU A 415 -15.98 -6.66 7.82
N ALA A 416 -16.03 -5.55 7.07
CA ALA A 416 -14.88 -5.11 6.27
C ALA A 416 -13.69 -4.66 7.13
N VAL A 417 -13.90 -3.94 8.23
CA VAL A 417 -12.79 -3.59 9.15
C VAL A 417 -12.21 -4.84 9.83
N CYS A 418 -13.05 -5.79 10.25
CA CYS A 418 -12.57 -7.10 10.72
C CYS A 418 -11.75 -7.85 9.65
N GLY A 419 -12.21 -7.83 8.39
CA GLY A 419 -11.51 -8.44 7.26
C GLY A 419 -10.18 -7.76 6.93
N ILE A 420 -10.10 -6.43 7.03
CA ILE A 420 -8.84 -5.68 6.88
C ILE A 420 -7.86 -6.07 7.98
N ILE A 421 -8.30 -6.09 9.24
CA ILE A 421 -7.46 -6.51 10.39
C ILE A 421 -6.95 -7.94 10.17
N PHE A 422 -7.82 -8.88 9.80
CA PHE A 422 -7.44 -10.26 9.50
C PHE A 422 -6.40 -10.36 8.38
N MET A 423 -6.63 -9.70 7.24
CA MET A 423 -5.70 -9.71 6.11
C MET A 423 -4.36 -9.05 6.45
N PHE A 424 -4.36 -8.03 7.30
CA PHE A 424 -3.14 -7.36 7.76
C PHE A 424 -2.31 -8.29 8.65
N LEU A 425 -2.92 -8.88 9.67
CA LEU A 425 -2.26 -9.84 10.56
C LEU A 425 -1.76 -11.07 9.79
N LEU A 426 -2.51 -11.56 8.82
CA LEU A 426 -2.09 -12.66 7.94
C LEU A 426 -0.87 -12.28 7.09
N ALA A 427 -0.83 -11.07 6.52
CA ALA A 427 0.32 -10.58 5.76
C ALA A 427 1.57 -10.39 6.63
N GLU A 428 1.40 -9.98 7.89
CA GLU A 428 2.49 -9.89 8.87
C GLU A 428 2.99 -11.28 9.26
N LEU A 429 2.09 -12.20 9.61
CA LEU A 429 2.41 -13.58 9.98
C LEU A 429 3.15 -14.33 8.85
N ASN A 430 2.69 -14.18 7.60
CA ASN A 430 3.37 -14.71 6.42
C ASN A 430 4.84 -14.28 6.32
N THR A 431 5.23 -13.11 6.84
CA THR A 431 6.64 -12.67 6.88
C THR A 431 7.52 -13.67 7.62
N PHE A 432 7.03 -14.18 8.75
CA PHE A 432 7.78 -15.07 9.64
C PHE A 432 7.73 -16.51 9.16
N TYR A 433 6.57 -16.97 8.69
CA TYR A 433 6.47 -18.33 8.15
C TYR A 433 7.17 -18.48 6.80
N LEU A 434 7.12 -17.50 5.88
CA LEU A 434 7.84 -17.61 4.60
C LEU A 434 9.35 -17.69 4.79
N LYS A 435 9.93 -16.88 5.70
CA LYS A 435 11.37 -16.97 6.00
C LYS A 435 11.74 -18.34 6.59
N PHE A 436 10.87 -18.89 7.43
CA PHE A 436 11.06 -20.23 8.02
C PHE A 436 10.98 -21.34 6.96
N VAL A 437 9.86 -21.46 6.22
CA VAL A 437 9.64 -22.59 5.31
C VAL A 437 10.57 -22.59 4.09
N LEU A 438 11.06 -21.42 3.65
CA LEU A 438 12.03 -21.28 2.54
C LEU A 438 13.50 -21.20 3.00
N TRP A 439 13.77 -21.31 4.31
CA TRP A 439 15.11 -21.16 4.91
C TRP A 439 15.82 -19.85 4.51
N MET A 440 15.17 -18.72 4.75
CA MET A 440 15.76 -17.38 4.60
C MET A 440 16.14 -16.80 5.98
N PRO A 441 17.39 -16.35 6.18
CA PRO A 441 17.79 -15.67 7.41
C PRO A 441 16.92 -14.43 7.69
N PRO A 442 16.67 -14.06 8.97
CA PRO A 442 15.91 -12.85 9.30
C PRO A 442 16.51 -11.57 8.71
N GLU A 443 17.84 -11.47 8.68
CA GLU A 443 18.61 -10.35 8.11
C GLU A 443 18.69 -10.35 6.58
N HIS A 444 18.13 -11.38 5.90
CA HIS A 444 18.28 -11.52 4.46
C HIS A 444 17.53 -10.42 3.71
N TYR A 445 18.17 -9.87 2.68
CA TYR A 445 17.65 -8.71 1.94
C TYR A 445 16.29 -8.99 1.26
N LEU A 446 15.92 -10.25 1.01
CA LEU A 446 14.58 -10.61 0.51
C LEU A 446 13.48 -10.34 1.54
N VAL A 447 13.75 -10.54 2.83
CA VAL A 447 12.81 -10.21 3.92
C VAL A 447 12.62 -8.69 3.98
N LEU A 448 13.71 -7.92 3.93
CA LEU A 448 13.66 -6.46 3.87
C LEU A 448 12.94 -5.95 2.61
N LEU A 449 13.22 -6.52 1.43
CA LEU A 449 12.53 -6.18 0.18
C LEU A 449 11.02 -6.44 0.27
N ARG A 450 10.60 -7.54 0.91
CA ARG A 450 9.19 -7.84 1.14
C ARG A 450 8.53 -6.80 2.06
N LEU A 451 9.21 -6.39 3.15
CA LEU A 451 8.72 -5.31 4.02
C LEU A 451 8.57 -3.98 3.25
N VAL A 452 9.59 -3.59 2.47
CA VAL A 452 9.54 -2.38 1.61
C VAL A 452 8.43 -2.47 0.56
N PHE A 453 8.21 -3.64 -0.03
CA PHE A 453 7.11 -3.90 -0.96
C PHE A 453 5.75 -3.65 -0.27
N PHE A 454 5.46 -4.33 0.84
CA PHE A 454 4.18 -4.18 1.56
C PHE A 454 3.91 -2.76 2.06
N VAL A 455 4.93 -2.02 2.49
CA VAL A 455 4.80 -0.59 2.84
C VAL A 455 4.30 0.24 1.66
N ASN A 456 4.83 0.00 0.45
CA ASN A 456 4.46 0.76 -0.75
C ASN A 456 3.09 0.37 -1.29
N VAL A 457 2.82 -0.93 -1.45
CA VAL A 457 1.55 -1.40 -2.04
C VAL A 457 0.39 -1.32 -1.05
N GLY A 458 0.64 -1.56 0.24
CA GLY A 458 -0.35 -1.51 1.30
C GLY A 458 -0.94 -0.11 1.49
N GLY A 459 -0.12 0.95 1.39
CA GLY A 459 -0.61 2.33 1.41
C GLY A 459 -1.63 2.63 0.31
N VAL A 460 -1.39 2.12 -0.92
CA VAL A 460 -2.31 2.27 -2.05
C VAL A 460 -3.56 1.41 -1.84
N ALA A 461 -3.39 0.14 -1.46
CA ALA A 461 -4.48 -0.80 -1.19
C ALA A 461 -5.44 -0.26 -0.12
N MET A 462 -4.93 0.28 0.98
CA MET A 462 -5.74 0.88 2.06
C MET A 462 -6.56 2.08 1.57
N ARG A 463 -5.99 2.95 0.71
CA ARG A 463 -6.72 4.06 0.07
C ARG A 463 -7.84 3.54 -0.83
N GLU A 464 -7.56 2.54 -1.65
CA GLU A 464 -8.54 1.91 -2.56
C GLU A 464 -9.68 1.21 -1.80
N ILE A 465 -9.37 0.50 -0.70
CA ILE A 465 -10.36 -0.15 0.17
C ILE A 465 -11.28 0.90 0.83
N TYR A 466 -10.71 2.02 1.30
CA TYR A 466 -11.50 3.13 1.83
C TYR A 466 -12.44 3.71 0.76
N ASP A 467 -11.95 3.97 -0.46
CA ASP A 467 -12.78 4.46 -1.58
C ASP A 467 -13.83 3.46 -2.07
N PHE A 468 -13.61 2.16 -1.89
CA PHE A 468 -14.58 1.11 -2.16
C PHE A 468 -15.71 1.06 -1.10
N MET A 469 -15.41 1.42 0.15
CA MET A 469 -16.39 1.43 1.24
C MET A 469 -17.16 2.74 1.42
N ASP A 470 -16.60 3.88 1.00
CA ASP A 470 -17.31 5.17 1.05
C ASP A 470 -18.23 5.42 -0.14
N ASP A 471 -18.05 4.67 -1.23
CA ASP A 471 -18.93 4.73 -2.38
C ASP A 471 -20.31 4.08 -2.08
N PRO A 472 -21.43 4.80 -2.29
CA PRO A 472 -22.76 4.24 -2.11
C PRO A 472 -23.14 3.24 -3.23
N LYS A 473 -22.41 3.21 -4.36
CA LYS A 473 -22.69 2.29 -5.47
C LYS A 473 -22.17 0.90 -5.15
N PHE A 474 -23.09 -0.03 -4.87
CA PHE A 474 -22.79 -1.42 -4.55
C PHE A 474 -21.92 -2.15 -5.61
N HIS A 475 -22.05 -1.79 -6.88
CA HIS A 475 -21.35 -2.43 -8.01
C HIS A 475 -19.95 -1.86 -8.32
N LYS A 476 -19.37 -1.02 -7.46
CA LYS A 476 -17.98 -0.58 -7.62
C LYS A 476 -17.06 -1.81 -7.53
N LYS A 477 -16.03 -1.87 -8.37
CA LYS A 477 -15.00 -2.92 -8.26
C LYS A 477 -14.03 -2.56 -7.14
N LEU A 478 -13.46 -3.57 -6.47
CA LEU A 478 -12.30 -3.37 -5.61
C LEU A 478 -11.15 -2.79 -6.45
N GLY A 479 -10.31 -1.95 -5.83
CA GLY A 479 -9.14 -1.38 -6.51
C GLY A 479 -8.11 -2.43 -6.91
N GLN A 480 -7.25 -2.09 -7.86
CA GLN A 480 -6.36 -3.05 -8.50
C GLN A 480 -5.24 -3.50 -7.55
N GLN A 481 -4.70 -2.58 -6.74
CA GLN A 481 -3.69 -2.92 -5.71
C GLN A 481 -4.33 -3.67 -4.55
N ALA A 482 -5.50 -3.23 -4.07
CA ALA A 482 -6.21 -3.90 -2.99
C ALA A 482 -6.56 -5.36 -3.34
N TRP A 483 -6.94 -5.62 -4.59
CA TRP A 483 -7.17 -6.99 -5.07
C TRP A 483 -5.87 -7.80 -5.17
N LEU A 484 -4.80 -7.24 -5.74
CA LEU A 484 -3.51 -7.93 -5.85
C LEU A 484 -2.86 -8.23 -4.50
N VAL A 485 -2.87 -7.27 -3.56
CA VAL A 485 -2.35 -7.48 -2.20
C VAL A 485 -3.13 -8.60 -1.49
N ALA A 486 -4.45 -8.65 -1.66
CA ALA A 486 -5.25 -9.74 -1.10
C ALA A 486 -4.92 -11.10 -1.72
N ALA A 487 -4.71 -11.16 -3.05
CA ALA A 487 -4.27 -12.38 -3.73
C ALA A 487 -2.89 -12.83 -3.20
N ILE A 488 -1.91 -11.93 -3.18
CA ILE A 488 -0.54 -12.16 -2.67
C ILE A 488 -0.57 -12.73 -1.25
N THR A 489 -1.26 -12.08 -0.31
CA THR A 489 -1.34 -12.56 1.08
C THR A 489 -1.98 -13.96 1.18
N VAL A 490 -2.95 -14.29 0.33
CA VAL A 490 -3.53 -15.65 0.29
C VAL A 490 -2.56 -16.66 -0.35
N THR A 491 -1.92 -16.32 -1.47
CA THR A 491 -0.96 -17.20 -2.17
C THR A 491 0.25 -17.48 -1.29
N GLU A 492 0.78 -16.49 -0.58
CA GLU A 492 1.82 -16.65 0.45
C GLU A 492 1.40 -17.62 1.56
N PHE A 493 0.18 -17.47 2.11
CA PHE A 493 -0.33 -18.38 3.14
C PHE A 493 -0.49 -19.82 2.62
N LEU A 494 -0.94 -19.99 1.37
CA LEU A 494 -1.03 -21.31 0.73
C LEU A 494 0.35 -21.95 0.53
N ILE A 495 1.40 -21.17 0.24
CA ILE A 495 2.78 -21.66 0.19
C ILE A 495 3.21 -22.15 1.58
N VAL A 496 2.96 -21.36 2.64
CA VAL A 496 3.28 -21.76 4.03
C VAL A 496 2.63 -23.09 4.40
N VAL A 497 1.31 -23.21 4.21
CA VAL A 497 0.55 -24.43 4.51
C VAL A 497 1.03 -25.64 3.69
N LYS A 498 1.43 -25.43 2.44
CA LYS A 498 1.97 -26.50 1.58
C LYS A 498 3.38 -26.93 1.98
N TYR A 499 4.24 -25.99 2.38
CA TYR A 499 5.67 -26.23 2.53
C TYR A 499 6.05 -26.87 3.87
N ASP A 500 5.30 -26.60 4.93
CA ASP A 500 5.47 -27.29 6.21
C ASP A 500 4.11 -27.55 6.89
N PRO A 501 3.37 -28.59 6.44
CA PRO A 501 2.11 -28.95 7.05
C PRO A 501 2.29 -29.46 8.48
N HIS A 502 3.43 -30.08 8.83
CA HIS A 502 3.67 -30.64 10.15
C HIS A 502 3.58 -29.54 11.21
N THR A 503 4.40 -28.50 11.06
CA THR A 503 4.48 -27.36 12.01
C THR A 503 3.14 -26.62 12.11
N ILE A 504 2.43 -26.43 10.99
CA ILE A 504 1.10 -25.79 10.98
C ILE A 504 0.03 -26.64 11.68
N THR A 505 0.14 -27.98 11.62
CA THR A 505 -0.80 -28.91 12.30
C THR A 505 -0.51 -29.17 13.77
N LEU A 506 0.55 -28.56 14.35
CA LEU A 506 0.81 -28.66 15.78
C LEU A 506 -0.38 -28.13 16.59
N PRO A 507 -0.85 -28.87 17.61
CA PRO A 507 -2.02 -28.47 18.38
C PRO A 507 -1.71 -27.25 19.25
N ILE A 508 -2.47 -26.17 19.04
CA ILE A 508 -2.37 -24.95 19.84
C ILE A 508 -2.58 -25.30 21.33
N PRO A 509 -1.72 -24.83 22.25
CA PRO A 509 -1.87 -25.08 23.68
C PRO A 509 -3.27 -24.79 24.20
N PHE A 510 -3.77 -25.65 25.12
CA PHE A 510 -5.17 -25.63 25.54
C PHE A 510 -5.62 -24.27 26.08
N PHE A 511 -4.80 -23.62 26.91
CA PHE A 511 -5.10 -22.30 27.47
C PHE A 511 -5.28 -21.23 26.38
N ILE A 512 -4.35 -21.18 25.42
CA ILE A 512 -4.37 -20.27 24.27
C ILE A 512 -5.62 -20.51 23.42
N THR A 513 -5.98 -21.78 23.20
CA THR A 513 -7.22 -22.16 22.50
C THR A 513 -8.47 -21.63 23.22
N GLN A 514 -8.54 -21.70 24.56
CA GLN A 514 -9.65 -21.10 25.32
C GLN A 514 -9.71 -19.58 25.15
N CYS A 515 -8.56 -18.89 25.15
CA CYS A 515 -8.50 -17.44 24.91
C CYS A 515 -9.03 -17.06 23.52
N TRP A 516 -8.67 -17.79 22.45
CA TRP A 516 -9.21 -17.58 21.11
C TRP A 516 -10.71 -17.83 21.03
N ILE A 517 -11.21 -18.94 21.61
CA ILE A 517 -12.64 -19.25 21.66
C ILE A 517 -13.41 -18.12 22.37
N LEU A 518 -12.91 -17.66 23.53
CA LEU A 518 -13.50 -16.55 24.27
C LEU A 518 -13.50 -15.27 23.43
N GLY A 519 -12.38 -14.92 22.79
CA GLY A 519 -12.28 -13.74 21.93
C GLY A 519 -13.27 -13.76 20.76
N ILE A 520 -13.41 -14.91 20.07
CA ILE A 520 -14.37 -15.10 18.99
C ILE A 520 -15.81 -14.98 19.50
N VAL A 521 -16.14 -15.61 20.63
CA VAL A 521 -17.47 -15.51 21.26
C VAL A 521 -17.80 -14.07 21.66
N LEU A 522 -16.84 -13.32 22.23
CA LEU A 522 -17.00 -11.90 22.56
C LEU A 522 -17.21 -11.04 21.31
N LEU A 523 -16.45 -11.28 20.23
CA LEU A 523 -16.60 -10.58 18.96
C LEU A 523 -17.98 -10.84 18.32
N LEU A 524 -18.42 -12.09 18.29
CA LEU A 524 -19.72 -12.50 17.75
C LEU A 524 -20.88 -11.96 18.59
N THR A 525 -20.83 -12.08 19.92
CA THR A 525 -21.88 -11.56 20.81
C THR A 525 -21.98 -10.03 20.74
N TRP A 526 -20.85 -9.31 20.68
CA TRP A 526 -20.84 -7.87 20.43
C TRP A 526 -21.46 -7.52 19.08
N THR A 527 -21.13 -8.27 18.02
CA THR A 527 -21.68 -8.06 16.66
C THR A 527 -23.20 -8.24 16.64
N LEU A 528 -23.68 -9.34 17.22
CA LEU A 528 -25.11 -9.65 17.34
C LEU A 528 -25.85 -8.59 18.17
N TRP A 529 -25.30 -8.22 19.32
CA TRP A 529 -25.87 -7.19 20.18
C TRP A 529 -25.92 -5.81 19.50
N ARG A 530 -24.80 -5.38 18.88
CA ARG A 530 -24.66 -4.07 18.24
C ARG A 530 -25.59 -3.91 17.05
N PHE A 531 -25.65 -4.88 16.14
CA PHE A 531 -26.30 -4.72 14.84
C PHE A 531 -27.70 -5.30 14.75
N PHE A 532 -28.05 -6.29 15.58
CA PHE A 532 -29.38 -6.90 15.58
C PHE A 532 -30.17 -6.43 16.80
N ILE A 533 -29.73 -6.75 18.02
CA ILE A 533 -30.51 -6.50 19.25
C ILE A 533 -30.72 -4.98 19.48
N ARG A 534 -29.64 -4.19 19.43
CA ARG A 534 -29.71 -2.74 19.68
C ARG A 534 -30.47 -2.00 18.59
N ASP A 535 -30.34 -2.43 17.34
CA ASP A 535 -31.01 -1.82 16.18
C ASP A 535 -32.52 -2.10 16.20
N ILE A 536 -32.92 -3.35 16.50
CA ILE A 536 -34.32 -3.73 16.76
C ILE A 536 -34.88 -2.95 17.96
N THR A 537 -34.13 -2.85 19.06
CA THR A 537 -34.55 -2.12 20.27
C THR A 537 -34.75 -0.63 20.00
N LEU A 538 -33.89 0.00 19.19
CA LEU A 538 -34.03 1.40 18.79
C LEU A 538 -35.21 1.60 17.85
N ARG A 539 -35.40 0.74 16.84
CA ARG A 539 -36.61 0.75 15.99
C ARG A 539 -37.89 0.60 16.81
N TYR A 540 -37.92 -0.33 17.76
CA TYR A 540 -39.08 -0.54 18.64
C TYR A 540 -39.38 0.68 19.52
N LYS A 541 -38.35 1.30 20.12
CA LYS A 541 -38.51 2.55 20.90
C LYS A 541 -39.02 3.71 20.06
N GLU A 542 -38.50 3.88 18.83
CA GLU A 542 -38.96 4.89 17.88
C GLU A 542 -40.44 4.65 17.46
N THR A 543 -40.81 3.40 17.15
CA THR A 543 -42.21 3.04 16.85
C THR A 543 -43.14 3.31 18.03
N ARG A 544 -42.72 3.00 19.27
CA ARG A 544 -43.49 3.30 20.48
C ARG A 544 -43.64 4.82 20.68
N ARG A 545 -42.56 5.58 20.49
CA ARG A 545 -42.57 7.04 20.61
C ARG A 545 -43.53 7.68 19.60
N ARG A 546 -43.50 7.27 18.33
CA ARG A 546 -44.46 7.76 17.31
C ARG A 546 -45.90 7.45 17.66
N LYS A 547 -46.19 6.29 18.24
CA LYS A 547 -47.53 5.97 18.76
C LYS A 547 -47.94 6.88 19.93
N GLN A 548 -47.01 7.25 20.81
CA GLN A 548 -47.28 8.17 21.92
C GLN A 548 -47.47 9.63 21.45
N GLU A 549 -46.66 10.09 20.50
CA GLU A 549 -46.80 11.42 19.90
C GLU A 549 -48.14 11.54 19.14
N GLY A 550 -48.50 10.54 18.32
CA GLY A 550 -49.80 10.51 17.64
C GLY A 550 -51.02 10.39 18.57
N SER A 551 -50.91 9.66 19.69
CA SER A 551 -51.98 9.59 20.69
C SER A 551 -52.16 10.92 21.43
N GLY A 552 -51.06 11.56 21.83
CA GLY A 552 -51.10 12.85 22.53
C GLY A 552 -51.57 14.01 21.64
N GLU A 553 -51.40 13.90 20.32
CA GLU A 553 -51.97 14.84 19.36
C GLU A 553 -53.48 14.63 19.20
N HIS A 554 -53.94 13.38 19.14
CA HIS A 554 -55.37 13.03 19.12
C HIS A 554 -56.11 13.52 20.39
N ASP A 555 -55.52 13.32 21.57
CA ASP A 555 -56.10 13.78 22.85
C ASP A 555 -56.11 15.31 22.98
N ARG A 556 -55.12 16.01 22.40
CA ARG A 556 -55.10 17.49 22.33
C ARG A 556 -56.17 18.06 21.41
N VAL A 557 -56.46 17.40 20.29
CA VAL A 557 -57.54 17.81 19.38
C VAL A 557 -58.91 17.65 20.04
N LEU A 558 -59.10 16.60 20.84
CA LEU A 558 -60.35 16.37 21.58
C LEU A 558 -60.49 17.29 22.82
N GLY A 559 -59.38 17.59 23.53
CA GLY A 559 -59.40 18.41 24.74
C GLY A 559 -59.67 19.91 24.52
N ASN A 560 -59.45 20.43 23.31
CA ASN A 560 -59.67 21.85 22.99
C ASN A 560 -61.11 22.16 22.53
N GLY A 561 -62.03 21.19 22.60
CA GLY A 561 -63.36 21.26 21.98
C GLY A 561 -64.50 21.83 22.84
N SER A 562 -64.29 22.16 24.13
CA SER A 562 -65.41 22.56 25.00
C SER A 562 -65.01 23.35 26.24
N THR A 563 -64.94 24.69 26.12
CA THR A 563 -65.74 25.63 26.94
C THR A 563 -65.50 27.08 26.49
N ALA A 564 -66.57 27.79 26.17
CA ALA A 564 -66.57 29.23 26.01
C ALA A 564 -67.65 29.84 26.89
N THR A 565 -67.29 30.78 27.77
CA THR A 565 -67.99 32.05 28.05
C THR A 565 -67.36 32.78 29.25
N GLY A 566 -67.28 34.12 29.19
CA GLY A 566 -67.45 34.94 30.40
C GLY A 566 -66.28 35.74 30.98
N SER A 567 -66.00 36.91 30.39
CA SER A 567 -65.60 38.16 31.10
C SER A 567 -64.22 38.29 31.81
N GLY A 568 -63.62 39.50 31.72
CA GLY A 568 -62.86 40.06 32.86
C GLY A 568 -61.34 40.34 32.74
N ARG A 569 -60.96 41.46 32.09
CA ARG A 569 -60.06 42.51 32.63
C ARG A 569 -58.71 42.13 33.32
N SER A 570 -57.61 42.26 32.56
CA SER A 570 -56.26 42.79 32.94
C SER A 570 -55.46 42.25 34.15
N LYS A 571 -54.24 41.72 33.92
CA LYS A 571 -52.95 42.25 34.48
C LYS A 571 -51.66 41.51 34.01
N LEU A 572 -50.64 42.33 33.74
CA LEU A 572 -49.16 42.19 33.78
C LEU A 572 -48.40 40.90 34.18
N ASN A 573 -47.24 40.75 33.51
CA ASN A 573 -45.93 40.17 33.91
C ASN A 573 -45.72 38.65 34.08
N GLY A 574 -44.56 38.16 33.61
CA GLY A 574 -43.98 36.85 33.99
C GLY A 574 -42.96 36.27 33.01
N SER A 575 -41.66 36.55 33.19
CA SER A 575 -40.54 36.02 32.38
C SER A 575 -40.26 34.52 32.60
N SER A 576 -39.81 33.79 31.56
CA SER A 576 -38.57 32.96 31.63
C SER A 576 -38.21 32.24 30.31
N ASP A 577 -36.90 32.04 30.11
CA ASP A 577 -36.27 31.51 28.89
C ASP A 577 -36.39 29.99 28.68
N SER A 578 -36.39 29.54 27.42
CA SER A 578 -35.17 29.00 26.77
C SER A 578 -35.46 28.28 25.45
N THR A 579 -34.89 28.78 24.35
CA THR A 579 -34.97 28.11 23.03
C THR A 579 -33.73 27.26 22.79
N ARG A 580 -33.89 25.94 22.62
CA ARG A 580 -32.82 25.07 22.12
C ARG A 580 -33.26 24.28 20.89
N ASN A 581 -33.08 24.94 19.76
CA ASN A 581 -33.39 24.42 18.42
C ASN A 581 -32.31 23.40 17.98
N ARG A 582 -32.69 22.21 17.51
CA ARG A 582 -31.75 21.29 16.82
C ARG A 582 -32.42 20.71 15.57
N LYS A 583 -31.92 21.14 14.42
CA LYS A 583 -32.35 20.70 13.08
C LYS A 583 -31.78 19.33 12.73
N SER A 584 -32.47 18.65 11.82
CA SER A 584 -31.96 17.57 10.96
C SER A 584 -30.79 18.03 10.08
#